data_AF-A0A925HLL3-F1
#
_entry.id   AF-A0A925HLL3-F1
#
_cell.length_a   1.000
_cell.length_b   1.000
_cell.length_c   1.000
_cell.angle_alpha   90.00
_cell.angle_beta   90.00
_cell.angle_gamma   90.00
#
_symmetry.space_group_name_H-M   'P 1'
#
loop_
_entity.id
_entity.type
_entity.pdbx_description
1 polymer ?
#
loop_
_entity_poly.entity_id
_entity_poly.type
_entity_poly.pdbx_seq_one_letter_code
_entity_poly.pdbx_strand_id
1 'polypeptide(L)'
;LAGFEAAASAWEPHLLRTRLAKYEPEMLDRLCLSGAVSWGRLSPHPRLGHVGDLERRRIIPTSVAPISIFPREESAWLRDVFQDRSASNGLDPFAQLSHVAQDLRRTLHERGASFVADLVRMTNHLPTEVEEGLWELAVAGLVTADGFDNLRALMDPRRRRAQGRERARRPRHTAGRWALLQHALGHRRSVPATPHSVLSPQHISAEPVARQLLRRYGVVFRDLLVRETLVQSWRDLLVQYRRMESQGEIRGGRFVSGFTGEQFALPEAVESLRAARKQHESGAASHDIKLSASDPLNLVGIILPGPRVPAVPSNFVVFRDGDVVRAVLGREAAVGRFTEHAMEQGRVNLVGQE
;
A
#
# COMPACT_ATOMS: atom_id res chain seq x y z
N LEU A 1 -2.22 4.76 7.24
CA LEU A 1 -2.23 4.17 5.88
C LEU A 1 -2.16 2.64 5.89
N ALA A 2 -2.18 2.00 7.06
CA ALA A 2 -2.07 0.54 7.16
C ALA A 2 -3.13 -0.15 6.32
N GLY A 3 -2.72 -1.20 5.60
CA GLY A 3 -3.59 -1.95 4.70
C GLY A 3 -3.84 -1.33 3.33
N PHE A 4 -3.42 -0.08 3.09
CA PHE A 4 -3.37 0.45 1.73
C PHE A 4 -2.17 -0.16 0.99
N GLU A 5 -2.37 -0.60 -0.24
CA GLU A 5 -1.29 -1.08 -1.09
C GLU A 5 -0.98 -0.07 -2.20
N ALA A 6 0.24 0.45 -2.19
CA ALA A 6 0.74 1.36 -3.21
C ALA A 6 2.00 0.77 -3.85
N ALA A 7 2.37 1.29 -5.03
CA ALA A 7 3.66 0.97 -5.64
C ALA A 7 4.81 1.14 -4.63
N ALA A 8 5.69 0.14 -4.53
CA ALA A 8 6.85 0.17 -3.62
C ALA A 8 7.68 1.46 -3.78
N SER A 9 7.88 1.90 -5.03
CA SER A 9 8.55 3.15 -5.40
C SER A 9 7.86 4.43 -4.98
N ALA A 10 6.56 4.42 -4.66
CA ALA A 10 5.83 5.62 -4.28
C ALA A 10 5.85 5.90 -2.78
N TRP A 11 6.10 4.90 -1.93
CA TRP A 11 5.96 5.04 -0.47
C TRP A 11 6.80 6.17 0.13
N GLU A 12 8.11 6.12 -0.03
CA GLU A 12 8.99 7.16 0.54
C GLU A 12 8.85 8.51 -0.19
N PRO A 13 9.03 8.62 -1.52
CA PRO A 13 9.10 9.91 -2.18
C PRO A 13 7.74 10.63 -2.29
N HIS A 14 6.63 9.90 -2.28
CA HIS A 14 5.32 10.47 -2.61
C HIS A 14 4.27 10.34 -1.50
N LEU A 15 4.30 9.28 -0.69
CA LEU A 15 3.29 9.08 0.35
C LEU A 15 3.77 9.58 1.73
N LEU A 16 4.97 9.18 2.16
CA LEU A 16 5.53 9.51 3.46
C LEU A 16 6.04 10.96 3.51
N ARG A 17 6.86 11.38 2.53
CA ARG A 17 7.39 12.76 2.48
C ARG A 17 6.31 13.84 2.43
N THR A 18 5.17 13.55 1.81
CA THR A 18 4.04 14.49 1.73
C THR A 18 3.31 14.64 3.07
N ARG A 19 3.39 13.63 3.95
CA ARG A 19 2.66 13.60 5.23
C ARG A 19 3.55 13.84 6.45
N LEU A 20 4.85 13.60 6.32
CA LEU A 20 5.81 13.67 7.42
C LEU A 20 6.84 14.76 7.11
N ALA A 21 6.78 15.84 7.89
CA ALA A 21 7.77 16.91 7.81
C ALA A 21 9.18 16.37 8.09
N LYS A 22 10.15 16.75 7.26
CA LYS A 22 11.57 16.34 7.38
C LYS A 22 11.76 14.82 7.42
N TYR A 23 10.97 14.08 6.64
CA TYR A 23 11.11 12.63 6.54
C TYR A 23 12.47 12.21 5.97
N GLU A 24 13.19 11.42 6.75
CA GLU A 24 14.44 10.75 6.38
C GLU A 24 14.20 9.23 6.28
N PRO A 25 14.73 8.52 5.26
CA PRO A 25 14.57 7.07 5.12
C PRO A 25 14.95 6.25 6.37
N GLU A 26 15.97 6.70 7.11
CA GLU A 26 16.44 6.07 8.34
C GLU A 26 15.35 6.00 9.43
N MET A 27 14.37 6.90 9.40
CA MET A 27 13.25 6.87 10.35
C MET A 27 12.42 5.60 10.17
N LEU A 28 12.12 5.23 8.92
CA LEU A 28 11.38 4.02 8.61
C LEU A 28 12.22 2.77 8.92
N ASP A 29 13.52 2.80 8.61
CA ASP A 29 14.40 1.67 8.92
C ASP A 29 14.48 1.40 10.42
N ARG A 30 14.60 2.43 11.26
CA ARG A 30 14.60 2.28 12.72
C ARG A 30 13.30 1.65 13.22
N LEU A 31 12.16 2.05 12.66
CA LEU A 31 10.84 1.49 13.03
C LEU A 31 10.67 0.04 12.57
N CYS A 32 11.23 -0.32 11.41
CA CYS A 32 11.22 -1.70 10.96
C CYS A 32 12.15 -2.56 11.84
N LEU A 33 13.37 -2.10 12.11
CA LEU A 33 14.36 -2.81 12.92
C LEU A 33 13.94 -2.96 14.38
N SER A 34 13.22 -1.98 14.95
CA SER A 34 12.63 -2.10 16.28
C SER A 34 11.43 -3.05 16.33
N GLY A 35 10.92 -3.47 15.17
CA GLY A 35 9.73 -4.28 15.04
C GLY A 35 8.42 -3.52 15.25
N ALA A 36 8.43 -2.19 15.32
CA ALA A 36 7.22 -1.38 15.43
C ALA A 36 6.42 -1.36 14.12
N VAL A 37 7.11 -1.34 12.98
CA VAL A 37 6.53 -1.30 11.65
C VAL A 37 6.95 -2.52 10.85
N SER A 38 6.05 -3.04 10.03
CA SER A 38 6.33 -4.08 9.05
C SER A 38 5.85 -3.63 7.67
N TRP A 39 6.40 -4.27 6.64
CA TRP A 39 6.01 -4.00 5.27
C TRP A 39 5.85 -5.32 4.51
N GLY A 40 5.10 -5.27 3.43
CA GLY A 40 4.87 -6.42 2.57
C GLY A 40 3.61 -6.23 1.76
N ARG A 41 3.43 -7.07 0.74
CA ARG A 41 2.15 -7.17 0.06
C ARG A 41 1.20 -7.99 0.95
N LEU A 42 0.00 -7.46 1.12
CA LEU A 42 -1.06 -8.07 1.90
C LEU A 42 -2.03 -8.84 1.00
N SER A 43 -2.36 -8.30 -0.17
CA SER A 43 -3.23 -8.98 -1.13
C SER A 43 -2.53 -10.17 -1.78
N PRO A 44 -3.24 -11.29 -2.02
CA PRO A 44 -2.69 -12.38 -2.79
C PRO A 44 -2.30 -11.89 -4.18
N HIS A 45 -1.14 -12.32 -4.68
CA HIS A 45 -0.76 -12.01 -6.04
C HIS A 45 -1.77 -12.68 -7.00
N PRO A 46 -2.37 -11.98 -7.99
CA PRO A 46 -3.43 -12.52 -8.85
C PRO A 46 -3.06 -13.86 -9.50
N ARG A 47 -1.78 -14.02 -9.83
CA ARG A 47 -1.25 -15.25 -10.44
C ARG A 47 -1.18 -16.44 -9.48
N LEU A 48 -0.99 -16.21 -8.17
CA LEU A 48 -0.97 -17.27 -7.16
C LEU A 48 -2.40 -17.76 -6.80
N GLY A 49 -3.44 -16.99 -7.10
CA GLY A 49 -4.83 -17.27 -6.69
C GLY A 49 -5.76 -17.78 -7.80
N HIS A 50 -5.34 -17.84 -9.07
CA HIS A 50 -6.17 -18.34 -10.17
C HIS A 50 -5.63 -19.65 -10.75
N VAL A 51 -6.41 -20.72 -10.54
CA VAL A 51 -6.26 -22.01 -11.22
C VAL A 51 -7.05 -21.95 -12.53
N GLY A 52 -6.54 -21.18 -13.49
CA GLY A 52 -7.14 -21.04 -14.81
C GLY A 52 -6.08 -20.66 -15.83
N ASP A 53 -6.41 -20.84 -17.11
CA ASP A 53 -5.55 -20.80 -18.32
C ASP A 53 -4.85 -19.45 -18.62
N LEU A 54 -4.59 -18.65 -17.59
CA LEU A 54 -3.58 -17.60 -17.65
C LEU A 54 -2.25 -18.30 -17.94
N GLU A 55 -1.80 -18.18 -19.18
CA GLU A 55 -0.48 -18.56 -19.63
C GLU A 55 0.54 -18.40 -18.50
N ARG A 56 1.35 -19.44 -18.28
CA ARG A 56 2.39 -19.58 -17.23
C ARG A 56 3.42 -18.44 -17.25
N ARG A 57 3.00 -17.21 -16.99
CA ARG A 57 3.84 -16.01 -17.01
C ARG A 57 4.41 -15.81 -15.62
N ARG A 58 5.73 -15.93 -15.52
CA ARG A 58 6.52 -15.75 -14.29
C ARG A 58 6.24 -14.40 -13.63
N ILE A 59 6.15 -14.38 -12.30
CA ILE A 59 6.03 -13.13 -11.53
C ILE A 59 7.29 -12.30 -11.78
N ILE A 60 7.11 -11.05 -12.21
CA ILE A 60 8.23 -10.18 -12.60
C ILE A 60 8.53 -9.22 -11.45
N PRO A 61 9.76 -9.21 -10.92
CA PRO A 61 10.22 -8.20 -9.99
C PRO A 61 10.04 -6.79 -10.55
N THR A 62 9.37 -5.91 -9.80
CA THR A 62 9.10 -4.54 -10.25
C THR A 62 8.95 -3.57 -9.09
N SER A 63 9.39 -2.33 -9.30
CA SER A 63 9.29 -1.25 -8.31
C SER A 63 7.88 -0.66 -8.20
N VAL A 64 6.98 -1.03 -9.11
CA VAL A 64 5.54 -0.69 -9.04
C VAL A 64 4.70 -1.76 -8.35
N ALA A 65 5.34 -2.80 -7.81
CA ALA A 65 4.63 -3.85 -7.08
C ALA A 65 3.88 -3.26 -5.88
N PRO A 66 2.63 -3.69 -5.64
CA PRO A 66 1.84 -3.21 -4.52
C PRO A 66 2.43 -3.72 -3.21
N ILE A 67 2.81 -2.79 -2.34
CA ILE A 67 3.31 -3.05 -0.99
C ILE A 67 2.50 -2.20 -0.02
N SER A 68 2.27 -2.70 1.18
CA SER A 68 1.74 -1.95 2.31
C SER A 68 2.83 -1.75 3.38
N ILE A 69 2.77 -0.61 4.07
CA ILE A 69 3.53 -0.34 5.29
C ILE A 69 2.52 -0.19 6.42
N PHE A 70 2.68 -0.96 7.50
CA PHE A 70 1.70 -1.05 8.58
C PHE A 70 2.37 -1.29 9.94
N PRO A 71 1.74 -0.87 11.05
CA PRO A 71 2.18 -1.24 12.39
C PRO A 71 2.20 -2.76 12.54
N ARG A 72 3.25 -3.32 13.14
CA ARG A 72 3.41 -4.77 13.26
C ARG A 72 2.29 -5.41 14.09
N GLU A 73 1.80 -4.71 15.10
CA GLU A 73 0.66 -5.11 15.93
C GLU A 73 -0.64 -5.29 15.14
N GLU A 74 -0.82 -4.52 14.07
CA GLU A 74 -1.99 -4.62 13.18
C GLU A 74 -1.87 -5.75 12.15
N SER A 75 -0.71 -6.41 12.09
CA SER A 75 -0.41 -7.37 11.02
C SER A 75 -1.30 -8.61 11.01
N ALA A 76 -1.86 -9.01 12.16
CA ALA A 76 -2.74 -10.17 12.25
C ALA A 76 -4.06 -9.92 11.51
N TRP A 77 -4.83 -8.91 11.93
CA TRP A 77 -6.13 -8.60 11.33
C TRP A 77 -6.00 -8.13 9.89
N LEU A 78 -4.94 -7.39 9.55
CA LEU A 78 -4.67 -6.98 8.17
C LEU A 78 -4.52 -8.21 7.27
N ARG A 79 -3.75 -9.22 7.70
CA ARG A 79 -3.58 -10.45 6.93
C ARG A 79 -4.88 -11.24 6.85
N ASP A 80 -5.66 -11.31 7.92
CA ASP A 80 -6.94 -12.04 7.93
C ASP A 80 -7.92 -11.45 6.89
N VAL A 81 -7.92 -10.13 6.71
CA VAL A 81 -8.74 -9.45 5.69
C VAL A 81 -8.39 -9.87 4.26
N PHE A 82 -7.12 -10.13 3.98
CA PHE A 82 -6.65 -10.49 2.64
C PHE A 82 -6.45 -12.00 2.42
N GLN A 83 -6.71 -12.83 3.42
CA GLN A 83 -6.62 -14.28 3.27
C GLN A 83 -7.73 -14.77 2.34
N ASP A 84 -7.33 -15.21 1.16
CA ASP A 84 -8.23 -15.90 0.24
C ASP A 84 -8.53 -17.31 0.78
N ARG A 85 -9.71 -17.48 1.38
CA ARG A 85 -10.17 -18.77 1.89
C ARG A 85 -10.60 -19.74 0.78
N SER A 86 -10.66 -19.29 -0.48
CA SER A 86 -11.07 -20.12 -1.62
C SER A 86 -9.90 -20.87 -2.27
N ALA A 87 -8.65 -20.59 -1.88
CA ALA A 87 -7.44 -21.19 -2.45
C ALA A 87 -7.13 -22.63 -1.95
N SER A 88 -8.07 -23.33 -1.33
CA SER A 88 -7.83 -24.66 -0.74
C SER A 88 -8.05 -25.85 -1.68
N ASN A 89 -8.46 -25.63 -2.94
CA ASN A 89 -8.69 -26.71 -3.90
C ASN A 89 -7.85 -26.52 -5.17
N GLY A 90 -6.60 -26.99 -5.18
CA GLY A 90 -5.79 -27.03 -6.40
C GLY A 90 -4.29 -27.25 -6.21
N LEU A 91 -3.60 -27.41 -7.35
CA LEU A 91 -2.14 -27.56 -7.55
C LEU A 91 -1.31 -26.56 -6.72
N ASP A 92 -0.04 -26.90 -6.47
CA ASP A 92 0.90 -26.04 -5.74
C ASP A 92 0.90 -24.60 -6.31
N PRO A 93 0.39 -23.60 -5.58
CA PRO A 93 0.27 -22.22 -6.07
C PRO A 93 1.64 -21.61 -6.35
N PHE A 94 2.69 -22.18 -5.76
CA PHE A 94 4.06 -21.69 -5.89
C PHE A 94 4.79 -22.23 -7.12
N ALA A 95 4.18 -23.11 -7.90
CA ALA A 95 4.78 -23.66 -9.13
C ALA A 95 5.07 -22.57 -10.20
N GLN A 96 4.45 -21.40 -10.08
CA GLN A 96 4.65 -20.27 -11.00
C GLN A 96 5.87 -19.41 -10.66
N LEU A 97 6.47 -19.60 -9.49
CA LEU A 97 7.68 -18.91 -9.07
C LEU A 97 8.90 -19.44 -9.84
N SER A 98 9.94 -18.63 -9.99
CA SER A 98 11.24 -19.13 -10.48
C SER A 98 11.82 -20.22 -9.57
N HIS A 99 12.70 -21.08 -10.12
CA HIS A 99 13.36 -22.13 -9.34
C HIS A 99 14.12 -21.55 -8.13
N VAL A 100 14.81 -20.42 -8.32
CA VAL A 100 15.52 -19.72 -7.25
C VAL A 100 14.54 -19.24 -6.17
N ALA A 101 13.43 -18.61 -6.55
CA ALA A 101 12.41 -18.19 -5.58
C ALA A 101 11.76 -19.37 -4.84
N GLN A 102 11.57 -20.52 -5.51
CA GLN A 102 11.09 -21.73 -4.86
C GLN A 102 12.08 -22.28 -3.83
N ASP A 103 13.37 -22.32 -4.17
CA ASP A 103 14.44 -22.73 -3.25
C ASP A 103 14.52 -21.83 -2.04
N LEU A 104 14.53 -20.51 -2.25
CA LEU A 104 14.56 -19.52 -1.17
C LEU A 104 13.34 -19.65 -0.26
N ARG A 105 12.14 -19.83 -0.82
CA ARG A 105 10.91 -20.06 -0.04
C ARG A 105 11.06 -21.30 0.84
N ARG A 106 11.51 -22.42 0.27
CA ARG A 106 11.76 -23.66 1.01
C ARG A 106 12.80 -23.48 2.12
N THR A 107 13.93 -22.84 1.81
CA THR A 107 14.98 -22.57 2.80
C THR A 107 14.46 -21.71 3.95
N LEU A 108 13.72 -20.63 3.66
CA LEU A 108 13.14 -19.77 4.68
C LEU A 108 12.05 -20.48 5.50
N HIS A 109 11.34 -21.44 4.91
CA HIS A 109 10.36 -22.27 5.62
C HIS A 109 11.06 -23.21 6.61
N GLU A 110 12.12 -23.89 6.19
CA GLU A 110 12.84 -24.87 7.00
C GLU A 110 13.73 -24.24 8.08
N ARG A 111 14.33 -23.09 7.77
CA ARG A 111 15.42 -22.50 8.57
C ARG A 111 15.02 -21.19 9.25
N GLY A 112 13.85 -20.66 8.90
CA GLY A 112 13.32 -19.42 9.43
C GLY A 112 14.01 -18.18 8.84
N ALA A 113 13.85 -17.07 9.55
CA ALA A 113 14.33 -15.76 9.10
C ALA A 113 15.86 -15.76 8.96
N SER A 114 16.35 -15.45 7.76
CA SER A 114 17.77 -15.61 7.39
C SER A 114 18.32 -14.36 6.70
N PHE A 115 19.62 -14.10 6.86
CA PHE A 115 20.28 -13.01 6.11
C PHE A 115 20.55 -13.44 4.66
N VAL A 116 20.70 -12.46 3.75
CA VAL A 116 21.00 -12.74 2.33
C VAL A 116 22.28 -13.57 2.18
N ALA A 117 23.33 -13.29 2.95
CA ALA A 117 24.58 -14.05 2.91
C ALA A 117 24.39 -15.53 3.32
N ASP A 118 23.49 -15.80 4.27
CA ASP A 118 23.16 -17.17 4.66
C ASP A 118 22.34 -17.87 3.58
N LEU A 119 21.37 -17.17 2.98
CA LEU A 119 20.57 -17.71 1.87
C LEU A 119 21.44 -18.08 0.66
N VAL A 120 22.42 -17.23 0.31
CA VAL A 120 23.43 -17.54 -0.73
C VAL A 120 24.19 -18.82 -0.38
N ARG A 121 24.71 -18.92 0.85
CA ARG A 121 25.47 -20.10 1.31
C ARG A 121 24.63 -21.38 1.32
N MET A 122 23.37 -21.28 1.73
CA MET A 122 22.49 -22.44 1.94
C MET A 122 21.85 -22.95 0.64
N THR A 123 21.60 -22.06 -0.32
CA THR A 123 21.01 -22.42 -1.62
C THR A 123 22.04 -22.65 -2.73
N ASN A 124 23.29 -22.19 -2.53
CA ASN A 124 24.37 -22.23 -3.52
C ASN A 124 24.03 -21.48 -4.84
N HIS A 125 23.12 -20.51 -4.77
CA HIS A 125 22.81 -19.58 -5.87
C HIS A 125 23.72 -18.35 -5.84
N LEU A 126 23.86 -17.67 -6.98
CA LEU A 126 24.62 -16.43 -7.05
C LEU A 126 23.92 -15.33 -6.22
N PRO A 127 24.66 -14.38 -5.62
CA PRO A 127 24.06 -13.29 -4.84
C PRO A 127 22.98 -12.50 -5.59
N THR A 128 23.18 -12.26 -6.89
CA THR A 128 22.20 -11.56 -7.74
C THR A 128 20.93 -12.37 -7.97
N GLU A 129 21.05 -13.69 -8.13
CA GLU A 129 19.90 -14.60 -8.28
C GLU A 129 19.08 -14.64 -6.98
N VAL A 130 19.77 -14.68 -5.83
CA VAL A 130 19.10 -14.64 -4.52
C VAL A 130 18.32 -13.34 -4.34
N GLU A 131 18.89 -12.21 -4.72
CA GLU A 131 18.23 -10.91 -4.64
C GLU A 131 17.02 -10.81 -5.59
N GLU A 132 17.16 -11.27 -6.84
CA GLU A 132 16.05 -11.32 -7.80
C GLU A 132 14.93 -12.24 -7.32
N GLY A 133 15.27 -13.41 -6.76
CA GLY A 133 14.32 -14.33 -6.16
C GLY A 133 13.62 -13.75 -4.93
N LEU A 134 14.34 -13.06 -4.03
CA LEU A 134 13.74 -12.35 -2.90
C LEU A 134 12.82 -11.21 -3.36
N TRP A 135 13.18 -10.51 -4.43
CA TRP A 135 12.31 -9.49 -5.01
C TRP A 135 11.04 -10.11 -5.61
N GLU A 136 11.16 -11.21 -6.37
CA GLU A 136 10.02 -11.96 -6.89
C GLU A 136 9.09 -12.40 -5.75
N LEU A 137 9.64 -12.98 -4.69
CA LEU A 137 8.88 -13.39 -3.51
C LEU A 137 8.21 -12.19 -2.81
N ALA A 138 8.87 -11.03 -2.73
CA ALA A 138 8.30 -9.82 -2.13
C ALA A 138 7.13 -9.27 -2.97
N VAL A 139 7.28 -9.24 -4.30
CA VAL A 139 6.21 -8.85 -5.25
C VAL A 139 5.03 -9.83 -5.18
N ALA A 140 5.33 -11.12 -5.02
CA ALA A 140 4.35 -12.19 -4.81
C ALA A 140 3.66 -12.11 -3.44
N GLY A 141 4.18 -11.29 -2.53
CA GLY A 141 3.69 -11.13 -1.16
C GLY A 141 4.11 -12.21 -0.19
N LEU A 142 5.07 -13.05 -0.56
CA LEU A 142 5.43 -14.22 0.22
C LEU A 142 6.49 -13.95 1.29
N VAL A 143 7.28 -12.89 1.15
CA VAL A 143 8.35 -12.54 2.10
C VAL A 143 8.28 -11.08 2.52
N THR A 144 8.91 -10.82 3.67
CA THR A 144 9.20 -9.49 4.22
C THR A 144 10.64 -9.47 4.74
N ALA A 145 11.15 -8.31 5.12
CA ALA A 145 12.45 -8.19 5.79
C ALA A 145 12.40 -7.24 6.98
N ASP A 146 13.33 -7.43 7.93
CA ASP A 146 13.44 -6.62 9.15
C ASP A 146 13.66 -5.11 8.88
N GLY A 147 14.12 -4.72 7.68
CA GLY A 147 14.36 -3.34 7.30
C GLY A 147 13.80 -3.01 5.91
N PHE A 148 13.29 -1.79 5.72
CA PHE A 148 12.82 -1.32 4.41
C PHE A 148 13.97 -1.05 3.43
N ASP A 149 15.18 -0.78 3.95
CA ASP A 149 16.40 -0.66 3.16
C ASP A 149 16.67 -1.88 2.26
N ASN A 150 16.31 -3.08 2.70
CA ASN A 150 16.37 -4.30 1.87
C ASN A 150 15.56 -4.15 0.58
N LEU A 151 14.33 -3.62 0.67
CA LEU A 151 13.48 -3.39 -0.50
C LEU A 151 14.02 -2.25 -1.38
N ARG A 152 14.53 -1.17 -0.78
CA ARG A 152 15.15 -0.07 -1.53
C ARG A 152 16.33 -0.54 -2.37
N ALA A 153 17.16 -1.40 -1.80
CA ALA A 153 18.33 -1.94 -2.46
C ALA A 153 17.96 -2.84 -3.66
N LEU A 154 16.84 -3.57 -3.58
CA LEU A 154 16.31 -4.33 -4.71
C LEU A 154 15.80 -3.42 -5.82
N MET A 155 15.08 -2.35 -5.46
CA MET A 155 14.49 -1.41 -6.43
C MET A 155 15.51 -0.54 -7.17
N ASP A 156 16.61 -0.17 -6.52
CA ASP A 156 17.69 0.62 -7.13
C ASP A 156 19.07 -0.06 -6.95
N PRO A 157 19.47 -0.91 -7.92
CA PRO A 157 20.78 -1.57 -7.90
C PRO A 157 21.97 -0.59 -7.90
N ARG A 158 21.78 0.68 -8.34
CA ARG A 158 22.88 1.67 -8.37
C ARG A 158 23.27 2.12 -6.97
N ARG A 159 22.33 2.15 -6.01
CA ARG A 159 22.61 2.40 -4.59
C ARG A 159 23.62 1.40 -4.02
N ARG A 160 23.59 0.15 -4.49
CA ARG A 160 24.52 -0.91 -4.06
C ARG A 160 25.87 -0.85 -4.75
N ARG A 161 25.94 -0.39 -6.01
CA ARG A 161 27.20 -0.28 -6.77
C ARG A 161 28.11 0.85 -6.30
N ALA A 162 27.70 1.65 -5.30
CA ALA A 162 28.50 2.72 -4.70
C ALA A 162 29.17 3.66 -5.74
N GLN A 163 28.42 4.01 -6.79
CA GLN A 163 28.81 5.06 -7.73
C GLN A 163 28.48 6.42 -7.11
N GLY A 164 29.49 7.16 -6.64
CA GLY A 164 29.35 8.51 -6.08
C GLY A 164 29.89 8.71 -4.66
N ARG A 165 29.73 9.93 -4.11
CA ARG A 165 30.26 10.38 -2.80
C ARG A 165 29.68 9.65 -1.57
N GLU A 166 28.71 8.76 -1.73
CA GLU A 166 28.07 8.00 -0.64
C GLU A 166 28.85 6.75 -0.17
N ARG A 167 30.02 6.47 -0.76
CA ARG A 167 30.91 5.32 -0.40
C ARG A 167 31.27 5.20 1.08
N ALA A 168 31.26 6.31 1.83
CA ALA A 168 31.77 6.36 3.20
C ALA A 168 30.70 6.22 4.30
N ARG A 169 29.40 6.25 3.95
CA ARG A 169 28.32 6.42 4.94
C ARG A 169 27.43 5.21 5.21
N ARG A 170 27.47 4.15 4.38
CA ARG A 170 26.53 3.01 4.53
C ARG A 170 27.22 1.65 4.37
N PRO A 171 26.89 0.64 5.21
CA PRO A 171 27.40 -0.71 5.06
C PRO A 171 27.09 -1.29 3.67
N ARG A 172 27.98 -2.16 3.16
CA ARG A 172 27.82 -2.84 1.85
C ARG A 172 26.67 -3.85 1.83
N HIS A 173 26.10 -4.17 2.98
CA HIS A 173 25.00 -5.10 3.15
C HIS A 173 23.83 -4.36 3.81
N THR A 174 22.65 -4.47 3.21
CA THR A 174 21.41 -4.08 3.87
C THR A 174 21.27 -4.87 5.16
N ALA A 175 21.01 -4.18 6.26
CA ALA A 175 20.81 -4.83 7.54
C ALA A 175 19.43 -5.52 7.59
N GLY A 176 19.36 -6.68 8.25
CA GLY A 176 18.11 -7.37 8.54
C GLY A 176 17.94 -8.72 7.85
N ARG A 177 17.09 -9.55 8.44
CA ARG A 177 16.77 -10.88 7.91
C ARG A 177 15.54 -10.82 7.03
N TRP A 178 15.49 -11.71 6.06
CA TRP A 178 14.32 -12.01 5.26
C TRP A 178 13.53 -13.13 5.92
N ALA A 179 12.21 -13.02 5.93
CA ALA A 179 11.32 -13.99 6.55
C ALA A 179 10.09 -14.22 5.67
N LEU A 180 9.52 -15.43 5.71
CA LEU A 180 8.23 -15.70 5.09
C LEU A 180 7.12 -14.94 5.82
N LEU A 181 6.21 -14.37 5.04
CA LEU A 181 4.93 -13.89 5.56
C LEU A 181 4.06 -15.10 5.92
N GLN A 182 3.24 -14.98 6.96
CA GLN A 182 2.53 -16.14 7.56
C GLN A 182 1.66 -16.92 6.56
N HIS A 183 1.08 -16.26 5.56
CA HIS A 183 0.29 -16.93 4.52
C HIS A 183 1.15 -17.74 3.54
N ALA A 184 2.44 -17.40 3.39
CA ALA A 184 3.40 -18.11 2.56
C ALA A 184 3.95 -19.37 3.21
N LEU A 185 3.74 -19.57 4.52
CA LEU A 185 4.15 -20.79 5.21
C LEU A 185 3.32 -22.01 4.78
N GLY A 186 2.24 -21.82 4.03
CA GLY A 186 1.37 -22.89 3.56
C GLY A 186 0.59 -23.53 4.71
N HIS A 187 -0.72 -23.70 4.51
CA HIS A 187 -1.59 -24.60 5.25
C HIS A 187 -1.19 -24.81 6.72
N ARG A 188 -1.61 -23.89 7.61
CA ARG A 188 -2.03 -24.42 8.92
C ARG A 188 -3.02 -25.52 8.56
N ARG A 189 -2.66 -26.79 8.83
CA ARG A 189 -3.67 -27.84 9.03
C ARG A 189 -4.72 -27.15 9.86
N SER A 190 -5.90 -26.94 9.29
CA SER A 190 -7.08 -26.69 10.08
C SER A 190 -7.02 -27.76 11.15
N VAL A 191 -6.66 -27.39 12.39
CA VAL A 191 -6.87 -28.27 13.52
C VAL A 191 -8.34 -28.69 13.35
N PRO A 192 -8.65 -29.99 13.26
CA PRO A 192 -10.02 -30.40 13.03
C PRO A 192 -10.82 -29.71 14.12
N ALA A 193 -11.71 -28.79 13.70
CA ALA A 193 -12.64 -28.19 14.62
C ALA A 193 -13.31 -29.38 15.30
N THR A 194 -13.23 -29.42 16.63
CA THR A 194 -13.97 -30.40 17.42
C THR A 194 -15.41 -30.39 16.91
N PRO A 195 -16.07 -31.55 16.70
CA PRO A 195 -17.37 -31.65 16.03
C PRO A 195 -18.53 -30.90 16.71
N HIS A 196 -18.26 -30.20 17.82
CA HIS A 196 -19.23 -29.43 18.59
C HIS A 196 -19.07 -27.91 18.46
N SER A 197 -18.12 -27.42 17.66
CA SER A 197 -18.02 -26.00 17.34
C SER A 197 -18.84 -25.69 16.09
N VAL A 198 -20.15 -25.57 16.24
CA VAL A 198 -21.04 -24.88 15.29
C VAL A 198 -20.76 -23.38 15.36
N LEU A 199 -19.51 -22.98 15.11
CA LEU A 199 -19.13 -21.58 15.01
C LEU A 199 -19.20 -21.23 13.54
N SER A 200 -20.13 -20.33 13.23
CA SER A 200 -20.26 -19.56 12.00
C SER A 200 -18.92 -19.29 11.33
N PRO A 201 -18.86 -19.10 9.99
CA PRO A 201 -17.65 -18.60 9.33
C PRO A 201 -17.17 -17.41 10.16
N GLN A 202 -15.97 -17.51 10.76
CA GLN A 202 -15.45 -16.48 11.66
C GLN A 202 -15.57 -15.14 10.93
N HIS A 203 -16.59 -14.34 11.26
CA HIS A 203 -16.79 -13.04 10.66
C HIS A 203 -15.56 -12.24 11.04
N ILE A 204 -14.73 -11.91 10.04
CA ILE A 204 -13.62 -10.97 10.24
C ILE A 204 -14.30 -9.71 10.76
N SER A 205 -13.92 -9.28 11.97
CA SER A 205 -14.53 -8.10 12.57
C SER A 205 -14.36 -6.93 11.60
N ALA A 206 -15.46 -6.29 11.23
CA ALA A 206 -15.43 -5.11 10.37
C ALA A 206 -14.85 -3.89 11.11
N GLU A 207 -14.72 -3.96 12.44
CA GLU A 207 -14.28 -2.86 13.30
C GLU A 207 -12.87 -2.32 12.99
N PRO A 208 -11.81 -3.14 12.90
CA PRO A 208 -10.48 -2.63 12.57
C PRO A 208 -10.45 -1.98 11.18
N VAL A 209 -11.15 -2.56 10.21
CA VAL A 209 -11.27 -2.00 8.85
C VAL A 209 -12.01 -0.66 8.89
N ALA A 210 -13.15 -0.59 9.56
CA ALA A 210 -13.94 0.62 9.74
C ALA A 210 -13.11 1.75 10.37
N ARG A 211 -12.40 1.45 11.46
CA ARG A 211 -11.52 2.42 12.12
C ARG A 211 -10.38 2.87 11.21
N GLN A 212 -9.76 1.94 10.48
CA GLN A 212 -8.65 2.25 9.59
C GLN A 212 -9.08 3.15 8.42
N LEU A 213 -10.29 2.96 7.89
CA LEU A 213 -10.85 3.81 6.83
C LEU A 213 -11.19 5.22 7.35
N LEU A 214 -11.82 5.31 8.53
CA LEU A 214 -12.08 6.59 9.20
C LEU A 214 -10.79 7.37 9.46
N ARG A 215 -9.76 6.73 10.02
CA ARG A 215 -8.44 7.36 10.24
C ARG A 215 -7.77 7.81 8.94
N ARG A 216 -8.08 7.19 7.81
CA ARG A 216 -7.46 7.49 6.51
C ARG A 216 -8.14 8.65 5.80
N TYR A 217 -9.47 8.69 5.83
CA TYR A 217 -10.27 9.62 5.04
C TYR A 217 -10.97 10.71 5.86
N GLY A 218 -11.12 10.52 7.17
CA GLY A 218 -11.91 11.38 8.05
C GLY A 218 -13.42 11.21 7.87
N VAL A 219 -13.90 11.23 6.63
CA VAL A 219 -15.27 10.96 6.21
C VAL A 219 -15.30 9.72 5.32
N VAL A 220 -16.22 8.80 5.59
CA VAL A 220 -16.38 7.54 4.83
C VAL A 220 -17.82 7.39 4.35
N PHE A 221 -17.95 7.01 3.08
CA PHE A 221 -19.20 6.66 2.41
C PHE A 221 -18.91 5.66 1.29
N ARG A 222 -19.94 4.99 0.77
CA ARG A 222 -19.79 3.84 -0.14
C ARG A 222 -18.89 4.13 -1.35
N ASP A 223 -19.17 5.20 -2.08
CA ASP A 223 -18.51 5.50 -3.36
C ASP A 223 -17.03 5.91 -3.21
N LEU A 224 -16.64 6.36 -2.01
CA LEU A 224 -15.24 6.65 -1.68
C LEU A 224 -14.34 5.40 -1.74
N LEU A 225 -14.92 4.23 -1.44
CA LEU A 225 -14.19 3.00 -1.18
C LEU A 225 -13.84 2.20 -2.44
N VAL A 226 -14.09 2.73 -3.64
CA VAL A 226 -13.84 2.04 -4.92
C VAL A 226 -12.37 1.61 -5.09
N ARG A 227 -11.42 2.31 -4.44
CA ARG A 227 -9.98 1.97 -4.49
C ARG A 227 -9.50 1.10 -3.33
N GLU A 228 -10.36 0.82 -2.35
CA GLU A 228 -9.96 0.19 -1.11
C GLU A 228 -10.01 -1.33 -1.20
N THR A 229 -8.83 -1.94 -1.28
CA THR A 229 -8.69 -3.40 -1.32
C THR A 229 -9.00 -4.07 0.02
N LEU A 230 -9.02 -3.31 1.13
CA LEU A 230 -9.41 -3.77 2.46
C LEU A 230 -10.92 -4.06 2.58
N VAL A 231 -11.74 -3.50 1.68
CA VAL A 231 -13.19 -3.50 1.84
C VAL A 231 -13.77 -4.75 1.19
N GLN A 232 -14.22 -5.69 2.04
CA GLN A 232 -14.90 -6.90 1.60
C GLN A 232 -16.40 -6.65 1.37
N SER A 233 -17.05 -5.90 2.27
CA SER A 233 -18.49 -5.67 2.27
C SER A 233 -18.85 -4.30 2.86
N TRP A 234 -19.49 -3.44 2.06
CA TRP A 234 -20.06 -2.18 2.56
C TRP A 234 -21.15 -2.43 3.62
N ARG A 235 -21.89 -3.54 3.52
CA ARG A 235 -22.97 -3.87 4.47
C ARG A 235 -22.43 -4.09 5.88
N ASP A 236 -21.31 -4.80 5.99
CA ASP A 236 -20.69 -5.11 7.28
C ASP A 236 -20.09 -3.85 7.91
N LEU A 237 -19.48 -2.99 7.07
CA LEU A 237 -19.01 -1.68 7.49
C LEU A 237 -20.17 -0.78 7.95
N LEU A 238 -21.31 -0.81 7.26
CA LEU A 238 -22.48 0.00 7.62
C LEU A 238 -23.03 -0.39 9.00
N VAL A 239 -23.15 -1.69 9.29
CA VAL A 239 -23.55 -2.18 10.61
C VAL A 239 -22.58 -1.68 11.68
N GLN A 240 -21.28 -1.77 11.41
CA GLN A 240 -20.26 -1.32 12.34
C GLN A 240 -20.26 0.19 12.55
N TYR A 241 -20.42 1.00 11.50
CA TYR A 241 -20.48 2.44 11.62
C TYR A 241 -21.73 2.90 12.39
N ARG A 242 -22.90 2.30 12.17
CA ARG A 242 -24.10 2.60 12.96
C ARG A 242 -23.90 2.27 14.45
N ARG A 243 -23.19 1.18 14.76
CA ARG A 243 -22.83 0.85 16.15
C ARG A 243 -21.90 1.91 16.74
N MET A 244 -20.84 2.29 16.04
CA MET A 244 -19.91 3.33 16.49
C MET A 244 -20.59 4.69 16.65
N GLU A 245 -21.56 5.01 15.79
CA GLU A 245 -22.39 6.21 15.92
C GLU A 245 -23.28 6.14 17.16
N SER A 246 -23.95 5.02 17.43
CA SER A 246 -24.77 4.86 18.65
C SER A 246 -23.95 4.96 19.94
N GLN A 247 -22.65 4.64 19.87
CA GLN A 247 -21.69 4.79 20.96
C GLN A 247 -21.17 6.24 21.08
N GLY A 248 -21.52 7.11 20.13
CA GLY A 248 -21.09 8.51 20.09
C GLY A 248 -19.65 8.72 19.61
N GLU A 249 -18.99 7.68 19.09
CA GLU A 249 -17.59 7.76 18.64
C GLU A 249 -17.43 8.47 17.30
N ILE A 250 -18.46 8.40 16.46
CA ILE A 250 -18.51 9.02 15.13
C ILE A 250 -19.86 9.70 14.92
N ARG A 251 -19.95 10.50 13.86
CA ARG A 251 -21.18 11.20 13.47
C ARG A 251 -21.68 10.66 12.14
N GLY A 252 -22.93 10.20 12.08
CA GLY A 252 -23.65 9.98 10.83
C GLY A 252 -24.24 11.30 10.31
N GLY A 253 -24.31 11.45 9.00
CA GLY A 253 -24.89 12.64 8.38
C GLY A 253 -24.64 12.76 6.88
N ARG A 254 -24.78 14.00 6.40
CA ARG A 254 -24.48 14.40 5.02
C ARG A 254 -23.34 15.42 5.07
N PHE A 255 -22.13 14.96 4.79
CA PHE A 255 -20.92 15.80 4.81
C PHE A 255 -20.47 16.17 3.41
N VAL A 256 -20.70 15.29 2.43
CA VAL A 256 -20.36 15.48 1.02
C VAL A 256 -21.63 15.48 0.18
N SER A 257 -21.85 16.54 -0.59
CA SER A 257 -22.97 16.67 -1.52
C SER A 257 -22.78 15.83 -2.78
N GLY A 258 -23.87 15.49 -3.48
CA GLY A 258 -23.81 14.75 -4.75
C GLY A 258 -23.70 13.22 -4.62
N PHE A 259 -23.62 12.69 -3.39
CA PHE A 259 -23.56 11.26 -3.12
C PHE A 259 -24.75 10.79 -2.27
N THR A 260 -25.28 9.63 -2.63
CA THR A 260 -26.41 8.99 -1.93
C THR A 260 -25.91 8.04 -0.83
N GLY A 261 -26.83 7.54 0.01
CA GLY A 261 -26.48 6.63 1.11
C GLY A 261 -25.89 7.28 2.36
N GLU A 262 -25.75 6.53 3.44
CA GLU A 262 -25.23 7.04 4.72
C GLU A 262 -23.74 7.41 4.62
N GLN A 263 -23.36 8.48 5.32
CA GLN A 263 -21.98 8.93 5.44
C GLN A 263 -21.64 9.05 6.92
N PHE A 264 -20.40 8.72 7.25
CA PHE A 264 -19.91 8.67 8.61
C PHE A 264 -18.60 9.43 8.72
N ALA A 265 -18.45 10.24 9.76
CA ALA A 265 -17.27 11.07 9.96
C ALA A 265 -16.75 10.99 11.39
N LEU A 266 -15.43 11.07 11.52
CA LEU A 266 -14.80 11.36 12.82
C LEU A 266 -15.21 12.77 13.29
N PRO A 267 -15.44 13.00 14.60
CA PRO A 267 -15.78 14.32 15.12
C PRO A 267 -14.78 15.41 14.69
N GLU A 268 -13.48 15.11 14.78
CA GLU A 268 -12.39 16.00 14.36
C GLU A 268 -12.39 16.29 12.85
N ALA A 269 -12.87 15.36 12.02
CA ALA A 269 -13.01 15.58 10.59
C ALA A 269 -14.15 16.57 10.30
N VAL A 270 -15.26 16.48 11.04
CA VAL A 270 -16.38 17.44 10.93
C VAL A 270 -15.93 18.85 11.34
N GLU A 271 -15.16 18.97 12.41
CA GLU A 271 -14.57 20.24 12.84
C GLU A 271 -13.61 20.81 11.79
N SER A 272 -12.75 19.96 11.21
CA SER A 272 -11.83 20.35 10.14
C SER A 272 -12.57 20.86 8.90
N LEU A 273 -13.67 20.21 8.49
CA LEU A 273 -14.51 20.67 7.38
C LEU A 273 -15.15 22.04 7.67
N ARG A 274 -15.62 22.26 8.90
CA ARG A 274 -16.17 23.56 9.31
C ARG A 274 -15.10 24.66 9.31
N ALA A 275 -13.88 24.34 9.74
CA ALA A 275 -12.76 25.27 9.72
C ALA A 275 -12.35 25.63 8.29
N ALA A 276 -12.22 24.63 7.41
CA ALA A 276 -11.90 24.83 6.00
C ALA A 276 -12.94 25.71 5.29
N ARG A 277 -14.24 25.49 5.56
CA ARG A 277 -15.32 26.34 5.04
C ARG A 277 -15.16 27.80 5.46
N LYS A 278 -14.85 28.07 6.73
CA LYS A 278 -14.62 29.44 7.23
C LYS A 278 -13.41 30.11 6.56
N GLN A 279 -12.33 29.34 6.33
CA GLN A 279 -11.15 29.84 5.61
C GLN A 279 -11.48 30.20 4.16
N HIS A 280 -12.26 29.37 3.49
CA HIS A 280 -12.73 29.65 2.14
C HIS A 280 -13.64 30.88 2.09
N GLU A 281 -14.58 31.03 3.03
CA GLU A 281 -15.47 32.19 3.13
C GLU A 281 -14.73 33.50 3.48
N SER A 282 -13.60 33.42 4.19
CA SER A 282 -12.78 34.59 4.55
C SER A 282 -11.79 35.03 3.46
N GLY A 283 -11.82 34.38 2.29
CA GLY A 283 -10.97 34.75 1.16
C GLY A 283 -9.48 34.48 1.39
N ALA A 284 -9.15 33.47 2.20
CA ALA A 284 -7.77 33.04 2.38
C ALA A 284 -7.11 32.71 1.04
N ALA A 285 -5.79 32.91 0.95
CA ALA A 285 -5.04 32.65 -0.27
C ALA A 285 -5.21 31.19 -0.72
N SER A 286 -5.59 31.02 -1.98
CA SER A 286 -5.70 29.71 -2.62
C SER A 286 -4.33 29.03 -2.69
N HIS A 287 -4.27 27.75 -2.32
CA HIS A 287 -3.02 27.00 -2.30
C HIS A 287 -3.10 25.76 -3.19
N ASP A 288 -2.10 25.61 -4.08
CA ASP A 288 -1.97 24.45 -4.94
C ASP A 288 -1.36 23.27 -4.16
N ILE A 289 -2.10 22.15 -4.11
CA ILE A 289 -1.66 20.91 -3.48
C ILE A 289 -1.32 19.90 -4.58
N LYS A 290 -0.03 19.58 -4.70
CA LYS A 290 0.44 18.51 -5.59
C LYS A 290 0.37 17.16 -4.88
N LEU A 291 -0.36 16.21 -5.46
CA LEU A 291 -0.56 14.86 -4.95
C LEU A 291 -0.09 13.81 -5.98
N SER A 292 0.60 12.77 -5.55
CA SER A 292 0.89 11.63 -6.44
C SER A 292 -0.37 10.85 -6.77
N ALA A 293 -0.48 10.33 -8.00
CA ALA A 293 -1.62 9.49 -8.38
C ALA A 293 -1.66 8.14 -7.65
N SER A 294 -0.52 7.69 -7.09
CA SER A 294 -0.44 6.50 -6.23
C SER A 294 -1.00 6.73 -4.82
N ASP A 295 -1.33 7.97 -4.46
CA ASP A 295 -1.89 8.32 -3.16
C ASP A 295 -3.36 7.87 -3.02
N PRO A 296 -3.81 7.41 -1.83
CA PRO A 296 -5.23 7.07 -1.60
C PRO A 296 -6.18 8.27 -1.79
N LEU A 297 -5.68 9.51 -1.70
CA LEU A 297 -6.46 10.72 -1.95
C LEU A 297 -6.59 11.06 -3.45
N ASN A 298 -6.00 10.28 -4.35
CA ASN A 298 -6.29 10.38 -5.78
C ASN A 298 -7.70 9.82 -6.07
N LEU A 299 -8.68 10.71 -5.94
CA LEU A 299 -10.11 10.43 -6.09
C LEU A 299 -10.73 11.03 -7.37
N VAL A 300 -9.87 11.47 -8.30
CA VAL A 300 -10.27 11.99 -9.62
C VAL A 300 -10.93 10.88 -10.45
N GLY A 301 -12.12 11.17 -10.98
CA GLY A 301 -12.95 10.19 -11.69
C GLY A 301 -13.59 9.14 -10.78
N ILE A 302 -13.64 9.40 -9.46
CA ILE A 302 -14.34 8.56 -8.47
C ILE A 302 -15.39 9.40 -7.76
N ILE A 303 -14.93 10.36 -6.93
CA ILE A 303 -15.81 11.32 -6.26
C ILE A 303 -15.56 12.76 -6.76
N LEU A 304 -14.42 13.00 -7.40
CA LEU A 304 -14.13 14.27 -8.06
C LEU A 304 -14.38 14.15 -9.57
N PRO A 305 -14.87 15.21 -10.23
CA PRO A 305 -15.14 15.20 -11.66
C PRO A 305 -13.86 15.00 -12.48
N GLY A 306 -14.04 14.57 -13.73
CA GLY A 306 -12.96 14.37 -14.71
C GLY A 306 -12.57 12.90 -14.92
N PRO A 307 -11.66 12.63 -15.88
CA PRO A 307 -11.23 11.28 -16.20
C PRO A 307 -10.38 10.67 -15.08
N ARG A 308 -10.52 9.37 -14.86
CA ARG A 308 -9.77 8.65 -13.83
C ARG A 308 -8.25 8.74 -14.08
N VAL A 309 -7.49 9.22 -13.10
CA VAL A 309 -6.03 9.32 -13.19
C VAL A 309 -5.39 8.01 -12.70
N PRO A 310 -4.65 7.27 -13.56
CA PRO A 310 -4.05 5.99 -13.18
C PRO A 310 -3.01 6.12 -12.06
N ALA A 311 -2.99 5.13 -11.16
CA ALA A 311 -2.21 5.10 -9.92
C ALA A 311 -0.70 4.83 -10.10
N VAL A 312 -0.10 5.40 -11.12
CA VAL A 312 1.32 5.20 -11.47
C VAL A 312 2.18 6.24 -10.75
N PRO A 313 3.33 5.87 -10.15
CA PRO A 313 4.18 6.81 -9.41
C PRO A 313 4.60 8.07 -10.17
N SER A 314 4.75 7.97 -11.50
CA SER A 314 5.10 9.09 -12.38
C SER A 314 3.98 10.12 -12.57
N ASN A 315 2.74 9.77 -12.22
CA ASN A 315 1.58 10.61 -12.43
C ASN A 315 1.29 11.44 -11.17
N PHE A 316 0.80 12.66 -11.34
CA PHE A 316 0.37 13.51 -10.23
C PHE A 316 -0.86 14.34 -10.60
N VAL A 317 -1.58 14.77 -9.57
CA VAL A 317 -2.75 15.65 -9.65
C VAL A 317 -2.44 16.89 -8.83
N VAL A 318 -2.81 18.06 -9.35
CA VAL A 318 -2.74 19.33 -8.63
C VAL A 318 -4.16 19.75 -8.30
N PHE A 319 -4.40 19.98 -7.01
CA PHE A 319 -5.66 20.50 -6.49
C PHE A 319 -5.51 21.96 -6.12
N ARG A 320 -6.57 22.73 -6.32
CA ARG A 320 -6.69 24.10 -5.86
C ARG A 320 -8.05 24.24 -5.18
N ASP A 321 -8.04 24.50 -3.87
CA ASP A 321 -9.26 24.61 -3.05
C ASP A 321 -10.24 23.41 -3.18
N GLY A 322 -9.71 22.22 -3.47
CA GLY A 322 -10.47 20.99 -3.66
C GLY A 322 -10.79 20.66 -5.13
N ASP A 323 -10.63 21.61 -6.05
CA ASP A 323 -10.84 21.41 -7.47
C ASP A 323 -9.60 20.87 -8.17
N VAL A 324 -9.80 19.98 -9.13
CA VAL A 324 -8.72 19.42 -9.97
C VAL A 324 -8.35 20.45 -11.03
N VAL A 325 -7.24 21.17 -10.82
CA VAL A 325 -6.73 22.15 -11.79
C VAL A 325 -5.85 21.52 -12.86
N ARG A 326 -5.15 20.42 -12.54
CA ARG A 326 -4.25 19.75 -13.51
C ARG A 326 -4.01 18.28 -13.13
N ALA A 327 -4.01 17.41 -14.14
CA ALA A 327 -3.47 16.05 -14.02
C ALA A 327 -2.28 15.92 -14.97
N VAL A 328 -1.17 15.35 -14.51
CA VAL A 328 0.04 15.14 -15.31
C VAL A 328 0.34 13.67 -15.37
N LEU A 329 0.45 13.14 -16.59
CA LEU A 329 0.74 11.73 -16.86
C LEU A 329 2.22 11.56 -17.27
N GLY A 330 2.81 10.41 -16.96
CA GLY A 330 4.27 10.21 -16.89
C GLY A 330 5.13 10.70 -18.08
N ARG A 331 4.61 10.75 -19.31
CA ARG A 331 5.36 11.31 -20.46
C ARG A 331 5.54 12.83 -20.39
N GLU A 332 4.56 13.55 -19.84
CA GLU A 332 4.65 14.99 -19.61
C GLU A 332 5.42 15.32 -18.32
N ALA A 333 5.36 14.44 -17.32
CA ALA A 333 6.10 14.58 -16.07
C ALA A 333 7.63 14.47 -16.26
N ALA A 334 8.08 13.62 -17.19
CA ALA A 334 9.51 13.39 -17.45
C ALA A 334 10.19 14.51 -18.26
N VAL A 335 9.42 15.24 -19.09
CA VAL A 335 9.90 16.40 -19.86
C VAL A 335 10.06 17.64 -18.96
N GLY A 336 9.37 17.66 -17.82
CA GLY A 336 9.45 18.72 -16.82
C GLY A 336 10.56 18.53 -15.79
N ARG A 337 11.84 18.78 -16.15
CA ARG A 337 12.80 19.27 -15.16
C ARG A 337 12.39 20.69 -14.77
N PHE A 338 11.35 20.81 -13.94
CA PHE A 338 10.93 22.09 -13.41
C PHE A 338 11.70 22.37 -12.11
N THR A 339 12.71 23.22 -12.26
CA THR A 339 13.28 24.07 -11.21
C THR A 339 12.15 24.75 -10.42
N GLU A 340 12.35 24.91 -9.11
CA GLU A 340 11.43 25.58 -8.15
C GLU A 340 10.94 26.97 -8.62
N HIS A 341 11.53 27.56 -9.65
CA HIS A 341 11.10 28.81 -10.31
C HIS A 341 9.81 28.73 -11.15
N ALA A 342 9.32 27.54 -11.53
CA ALA A 342 8.13 27.46 -12.40
C ALA A 342 6.79 27.61 -11.66
N MET A 343 6.80 27.86 -10.34
CA MET A 343 5.59 28.20 -9.58
C MET A 343 5.15 29.67 -9.76
N GLU A 344 5.99 30.53 -10.35
CA GLU A 344 5.72 31.98 -10.41
C GLU A 344 5.13 32.49 -11.73
N GLN A 345 5.05 31.67 -12.80
CA GLN A 345 4.54 32.18 -14.08
C GLN A 345 3.48 31.25 -14.67
N GLY A 346 2.24 31.73 -14.60
CA GLY A 346 1.10 31.14 -15.27
C GLY A 346 1.33 31.05 -16.77
N ARG A 347 0.98 29.91 -17.34
CA ARG A 347 0.54 29.85 -18.73
C ARG A 347 -0.44 28.71 -18.94
N VAL A 348 -1.67 29.16 -19.15
CA VAL A 348 -2.81 28.56 -19.83
C VAL A 348 -2.41 27.48 -20.84
N ASN A 349 -3.05 26.31 -20.75
CA ASN A 349 -3.52 25.58 -21.91
C ASN A 349 -4.87 24.94 -21.53
N LEU A 350 -5.94 25.65 -21.90
CA LEU A 350 -7.25 25.07 -22.14
C LEU A 350 -7.08 24.07 -23.29
N VAL A 351 -7.35 22.78 -23.03
CA VAL A 351 -7.58 21.83 -24.13
C VAL A 351 -9.07 21.87 -24.40
N GLY A 352 -9.38 22.38 -25.59
CA GLY A 352 -10.71 22.79 -26.02
C GLY A 352 -11.71 21.66 -26.15
N GLN A 353 -12.97 22.10 -26.11
CA GLN A 353 -14.08 21.49 -26.80
C GLN A 353 -13.77 21.40 -28.30
N GLU A 354 -13.99 20.23 -28.88
CA GLU A 354 -14.73 20.00 -30.13
C GLU A 354 -15.34 18.61 -30.09
#